data_AF-A0A2G8PAX4-F1
#
_entry.id   AF-A0A2G8PAX4-F1
#
_cell.length_a   1.000
_cell.length_b   1.000
_cell.length_c   1.000
_cell.angle_alpha   90.00
_cell.angle_beta   90.00
_cell.angle_gamma   90.00
#
_symmetry.space_group_name_H-M   'P 1'
#
loop_
_entity.id
_entity.type
_entity.pdbx_description
1 polymer ?
#
loop_
_entity_poly.entity_id
_entity_poly.type
_entity_poly.pdbx_seq_one_letter_code
_entity_poly.pdbx_strand_id
1 'polypeptide(L)'
;MAPPRKLARQIHRALAPILALPLVVTVVTGSLYQIARLNDNFDYYWLIQIHKGQWGPLDLQAVYPFLNGLGLLLMVATGLSLWLQTRSHRPPKRTDS
;
A
#
# COMPACT_ATOMS: atom_id res chain seq x y z
N MET A 1 -1.52 -27.12 -11.08
CA MET A 1 -1.14 -25.73 -11.42
C MET A 1 -2.35 -24.84 -11.17
N ALA A 2 -2.35 -23.98 -10.15
CA ALA A 2 -3.50 -23.13 -9.87
C ALA A 2 -3.73 -22.15 -11.04
N PRO A 3 -4.97 -21.89 -11.47
CA PRO A 3 -5.22 -20.95 -12.56
C PRO A 3 -4.66 -19.57 -12.19
N PRO A 4 -4.09 -18.82 -13.15
CA PRO A 4 -3.31 -17.60 -12.89
C PRO A 4 -4.05 -16.56 -12.03
N ARG A 5 -5.39 -16.55 -12.13
CA ARG A 5 -6.29 -15.70 -11.32
C ARG A 5 -6.35 -16.08 -9.83
N LYS A 6 -6.39 -17.38 -9.49
CA LYS A 6 -6.41 -17.83 -8.09
C LYS A 6 -5.08 -17.51 -7.41
N LEU A 7 -3.98 -17.70 -8.13
CA LEU A 7 -2.65 -17.37 -7.65
C LEU A 7 -2.48 -15.86 -7.41
N ALA A 8 -2.87 -15.01 -8.36
CA ALA A 8 -2.81 -13.55 -8.19
C ALA A 8 -3.61 -13.06 -6.98
N ARG A 9 -4.82 -13.61 -6.76
CA ARG A 9 -5.64 -13.29 -5.57
C ARG A 9 -4.98 -13.73 -4.27
N GLN A 10 -4.39 -14.92 -4.26
CA GLN A 10 -3.73 -15.47 -3.07
C GLN A 10 -2.48 -14.67 -2.71
N ILE A 11 -1.65 -14.34 -3.71
CA ILE A 11 -0.45 -13.50 -3.53
C ILE A 11 -0.85 -12.12 -3.03
N HIS A 12 -1.82 -11.46 -3.70
CA HIS A 12 -2.28 -10.14 -3.27
C HIS A 12 -2.79 -10.16 -1.83
N ARG A 13 -3.64 -11.15 -1.47
CA ARG A 13 -4.19 -11.26 -0.11
C ARG A 13 -3.12 -11.51 0.95
N ALA A 14 -2.08 -12.28 0.63
CA ALA A 14 -1.00 -12.60 1.57
C ALA A 14 -0.03 -11.42 1.75
N LEU A 15 0.35 -10.75 0.66
CA LEU A 15 1.33 -9.67 0.68
C LEU A 15 0.72 -8.30 1.03
N ALA A 16 -0.56 -8.07 0.75
CA ALA A 16 -1.23 -6.80 1.01
C ALA A 16 -1.03 -6.27 2.44
N PRO A 17 -1.27 -7.03 3.53
CA PRO A 17 -1.09 -6.47 4.87
C PRO A 17 0.37 -6.11 5.16
N ILE A 18 1.33 -6.91 4.67
CA ILE A 18 2.77 -6.68 4.90
C ILE A 18 3.25 -5.44 4.15
N LEU A 19 2.80 -5.25 2.91
CA LEU A 19 3.22 -4.14 2.04
C LEU A 19 2.42 -2.85 2.30
N ALA A 20 1.13 -2.97 2.66
CA ALA A 20 0.28 -1.82 2.91
C ALA A 20 0.54 -1.16 4.26
N LEU A 21 0.93 -1.93 5.29
CA LEU A 21 1.18 -1.38 6.63
C LEU A 21 2.25 -0.28 6.62
N PRO A 22 3.48 -0.50 6.07
CA PRO A 22 4.47 0.57 6.00
C PRO A 22 4.00 1.74 5.13
N LEU A 23 3.24 1.48 4.04
CA LEU A 23 2.67 2.54 3.20
C LEU A 23 1.71 3.45 3.97
N VAL A 24 0.78 2.84 4.73
CA VAL A 24 -0.18 3.57 5.56
C VAL A 24 0.56 4.42 6.58
N VAL A 25 1.54 3.84 7.28
CA VAL A 25 2.37 4.60 8.23
C VAL A 25 3.02 5.79 7.53
N THR A 26 3.63 5.57 6.37
CA THR A 26 4.38 6.60 5.64
C THR A 26 3.48 7.76 5.19
N VAL A 27 2.28 7.45 4.68
CA VAL A 27 1.29 8.46 4.27
C VAL A 27 0.78 9.23 5.49
N VAL A 28 0.39 8.53 6.56
CA VAL A 28 -0.16 9.15 7.77
C VAL A 28 0.88 10.07 8.42
N THR A 29 2.10 9.59 8.64
CA THR A 29 3.16 10.39 9.27
C THR A 29 3.59 11.56 8.39
N GLY A 30 3.67 11.37 7.07
CA GLY A 30 3.98 12.45 6.14
C GLY A 30 2.91 13.55 6.13
N SER A 31 1.63 13.17 6.09
CA SER A 31 0.51 14.12 6.15
C SER A 31 0.46 14.86 7.48
N LEU A 32 0.59 14.14 8.60
CA LEU A 32 0.63 14.76 9.94
C LEU A 32 1.85 15.67 10.11
N TYR A 33 3.02 15.28 9.58
CA TYR A 33 4.21 16.13 9.60
C TYR A 33 3.96 17.45 8.88
N GLN A 34 3.33 17.41 7.71
CA GLN A 34 3.02 18.62 6.95
C GLN A 34 2.04 19.52 7.72
N ILE A 35 1.02 18.95 8.36
CA ILE A 35 0.08 19.70 9.21
C ILE A 35 0.81 20.32 10.41
N ALA A 36 1.60 19.53 11.14
CA ALA A 36 2.31 20.00 12.32
C ALA A 36 3.31 21.11 11.98
N ARG A 37 4.07 20.95 10.89
CA ARG A 37 5.02 21.95 10.39
C ARG A 37 4.35 23.28 10.04
N LEU A 38 3.12 23.27 9.55
CA LEU A 38 2.38 24.50 9.22
C LEU A 38 1.83 25.23 10.45
N ASN A 39 1.72 24.54 11.59
CA ASN A 39 1.13 25.09 12.81
C ASN A 39 2.16 25.49 13.86
N ASP A 40 3.46 25.21 13.66
CA ASP A 40 4.63 25.53 14.51
C ASP A 40 4.53 25.23 16.02
N ASN A 41 3.45 24.59 16.47
CA ASN A 41 3.08 24.45 17.88
C ASN A 41 3.52 23.09 18.50
N PHE A 42 4.13 22.19 17.73
CA PHE A 42 4.44 20.83 18.18
C PHE A 42 5.83 20.38 17.75
N ASP A 43 6.52 19.60 18.60
CA ASP A 43 7.68 18.83 18.16
C ASP A 43 7.23 17.75 17.17
N TYR A 44 7.62 17.94 15.91
CA TYR A 44 7.27 17.07 14.79
C TYR A 44 8.45 16.24 14.27
N TYR A 45 9.62 16.33 14.90
CA TYR A 45 10.82 15.63 14.42
C TYR A 45 10.64 14.10 14.49
N TRP A 46 9.95 13.60 15.51
CA TRP A 46 9.66 12.18 15.64
C TRP A 46 8.75 11.65 14.52
N LEU A 47 7.87 12.48 13.92
CA LEU A 47 7.03 12.06 12.79
C LEU A 47 7.87 11.73 11.57
N ILE A 48 8.85 12.57 11.25
CA ILE A 48 9.71 12.36 10.09
C ILE A 48 10.67 11.18 10.32
N GLN A 49 11.05 10.89 11.56
CA GLN A 49 11.81 9.67 11.89
C GLN A 49 11.00 8.41 11.62
N ILE A 50 9.77 8.33 12.12
CA ILE A 50 8.88 7.20 11.84
C ILE A 50 8.61 7.08 10.34
N HIS A 51 8.38 8.21 9.64
CA HIS A 51 8.16 8.24 8.20
C HIS A 51 9.27 7.57 7.40
N LYS A 52 10.53 7.80 7.80
CA LYS A 52 11.70 7.20 7.15
C LYS A 52 11.93 5.74 7.57
N GLY A 53 11.20 5.23 8.56
CA GLY A 53 11.41 3.91 9.12
C GLY A 53 12.44 3.87 10.26
N GLN A 54 12.74 5.01 10.88
CA GLN A 54 13.54 5.06 12.10
C GLN A 54 12.62 4.99 13.32
N TRP A 55 12.57 3.83 13.96
CA TRP A 55 11.73 3.54 15.12
C TRP A 55 12.58 3.47 16.38
N GLY A 56 13.20 4.60 16.75
CA GLY A 56 14.13 4.68 17.88
C GLY A 56 15.40 3.86 17.62
N PRO A 57 15.66 2.77 18.38
CA PRO A 57 16.85 1.92 18.17
C PRO A 57 16.77 1.04 16.91
N LEU A 58 15.57 0.85 16.34
CA LEU A 58 15.39 0.08 15.12
C LEU A 58 15.47 1.02 13.91
N ASP A 59 16.57 0.91 13.16
CA ASP A 59 16.79 1.72 11.96
C ASP A 59 16.53 0.90 10.68
N LEU A 60 15.37 1.13 10.07
CA LEU A 60 14.98 0.51 8.80
C LEU A 60 15.15 1.46 7.61
N GLN A 61 15.76 2.64 7.78
CA GLN A 61 15.82 3.68 6.74
C GLN A 61 16.37 3.21 5.40
N ALA A 62 17.32 2.26 5.43
CA ALA A 62 17.89 1.70 4.22
C ALA A 62 16.92 0.80 3.42
N VAL A 63 15.94 0.16 4.08
CA VAL A 63 15.04 -0.85 3.47
C VAL A 63 13.62 -0.33 3.32
N TYR A 64 13.17 0.53 4.23
CA TYR A 64 11.80 1.06 4.32
C TYR A 64 11.33 1.73 3.02
N PRO A 65 12.12 2.58 2.34
CA PRO A 65 11.71 3.19 1.07
C PRO A 65 11.54 2.16 -0.05
N PHE A 66 12.38 1.12 -0.10
CA PHE A 66 12.26 0.06 -1.10
C PHE A 66 11.04 -0.83 -0.85
N LEU A 67 10.76 -1.17 0.41
CA LEU A 67 9.55 -1.87 0.81
C LEU A 67 8.29 -1.11 0.38
N ASN A 68 8.26 0.20 0.64
CA ASN A 68 7.16 1.06 0.21
C ASN A 68 7.04 1.14 -1.32
N GLY A 69 8.15 1.42 -2.02
CA GLY A 69 8.14 1.56 -3.48
C GLY A 69 7.74 0.27 -4.19
N LEU A 70 8.41 -0.84 -3.88
CA LEU A 70 8.11 -2.14 -4.46
C LEU A 70 6.72 -2.63 -4.03
N GLY A 71 6.38 -2.42 -2.76
CA GLY A 71 5.08 -2.81 -2.21
C GLY A 71 3.94 -2.12 -2.94
N LEU A 72 4.05 -0.81 -3.15
CA LEU A 72 3.08 -0.03 -3.91
C LEU A 72 2.96 -0.55 -5.34
N LEU A 73 4.09 -0.73 -6.05
CA LEU A 73 4.08 -1.22 -7.43
C LEU A 73 3.40 -2.59 -7.55
N LEU A 74 3.74 -3.53 -6.67
CA LEU A 74 3.14 -4.87 -6.65
C LEU A 74 1.64 -4.81 -6.34
N MET A 75 1.23 -4.01 -5.34
CA MET A 75 -0.17 -3.88 -4.97
C MET A 75 -1.01 -3.23 -6.07
N VAL A 76 -0.47 -2.19 -6.73
CA VAL A 76 -1.13 -1.53 -7.87
C VAL A 76 -1.24 -2.49 -9.05
N ALA A 77 -0.15 -3.16 -9.45
CA ALA A 77 -0.16 -4.08 -10.58
C ALA A 77 -1.14 -5.26 -10.37
N THR A 78 -1.09 -5.89 -9.20
CA THR A 78 -1.99 -7.01 -8.85
C THR A 78 -3.44 -6.54 -8.70
N GLY A 79 -3.67 -5.38 -8.08
CA GLY A 79 -5.00 -4.78 -7.94
C GLY A 79 -5.64 -4.43 -9.29
N LEU A 80 -4.91 -3.77 -10.19
CA LEU A 80 -5.38 -3.44 -11.54
C LEU A 80 -5.69 -4.70 -12.34
N SER A 81 -4.81 -5.71 -12.29
CA SER A 81 -5.02 -6.99 -12.97
C SER A 81 -6.33 -7.66 -12.53
N LEU A 82 -6.59 -7.71 -11.21
CA LEU A 82 -7.83 -8.27 -10.65
C LEU A 82 -9.06 -7.43 -11.00
N TRP A 83 -8.94 -6.10 -11.04
CA TRP A 83 -10.02 -5.17 -11.36
C TRP A 83 -10.46 -5.26 -12.83
N LEU A 84 -9.50 -5.20 -13.76
CA LEU A 84 -9.76 -5.29 -15.20
C LEU A 84 -10.41 -6.63 -15.57
N GLN A 85 -9.93 -7.74 -14.99
CA GLN A 85 -10.53 -9.06 -15.20
C GLN A 85 -11.96 -9.17 -14.65
N THR A 86 -12.29 -8.45 -13.57
CA THR A 86 -13.66 -8.45 -13.02
C THR A 86 -14.63 -7.71 -13.94
N ARG A 87 -14.18 -6.68 -14.66
CA ARG A 87 -15.01 -5.98 -15.67
C ARG A 87 -15.31 -6.85 -16.89
N SER A 88 -14.37 -7.70 -17.31
CA SER A 88 -14.52 -8.55 -18.49
C SER A 88 -15.52 -9.71 -18.31
N HIS A 89 -15.90 -10.05 -17.08
CA HIS A 89 -16.81 -11.17 -16.77
C HIS A 89 -18.27 -10.75 -16.50
N ARG A 90 -18.70 -9.53 -16.88
CA ARG A 90 -20.13 -9.19 -16.80
C ARG A 90 -20.91 -10.05 -17.81
N PRO A 91 -21.83 -10.94 -17.37
CA PRO A 91 -22.63 -11.72 -18.30
C PRO A 91 -23.58 -10.79 -19.06
N PRO A 92 -23.88 -11.05 -20.34
CA PRO A 92 -24.84 -10.27 -21.10
C PRO A 92 -26.20 -10.29 -20.37
N LYS A 93 -26.83 -9.13 -20.27
CA LYS A 93 -28.17 -8.96 -19.71
C LYS A 93 -29.10 -9.88 -20.51
N ARG A 94 -29.60 -10.95 -19.87
CA ARG A 94 -30.61 -11.81 -20.47
C ARG A 94 -31.87 -10.96 -20.63
N THR A 95 -32.10 -10.46 -21.83
CA THR A 95 -33.37 -9.85 -22.21
C THR A 95 -34.36 -11.00 -22.40
N ASP A 96 -35.00 -11.39 -21.31
CA ASP A 96 -36.14 -12.30 -21.37
C ASP A 96 -37.27 -11.52 -22.07
N SER A 97 -37.65 -12.00 -23.27
CA SER A 97 -38.79 -11.55 -24.07
C SER A 97 -39.98 -12.47 -23.83
#